data_AF-A0A838K2Y9-F1
#
_entry.id   AF-A0A838K2Y9-F1
#
_cell.length_a   1.000
_cell.length_b   1.000
_cell.length_c   1.000
_cell.angle_alpha   90.00
_cell.angle_beta   90.00
_cell.angle_gamma   90.00
#
_symmetry.space_group_name_H-M   'P 1'
#
loop_
_entity.id
_entity.type
_entity.pdbx_description
1 polymer ?
#
loop_
_entity_poly.entity_id
_entity_poly.type
_entity_poly.pdbx_seq_one_letter_code
_entity_poly.pdbx_strand_id
1 'polypeptide(L)'
;MSREPVRRVVVEADGGARGNPGPAAFGALVRNRDSGRVLAEAAETIGTASNNVAEYRGLVAGLELVAAQAPGAAVEVRMDSKLVIEQMAGRWKVKHPAMRSLALRAKRLAPDDTVWTWVPRAENAAADQLVNAVLDGKRGEGVRVLDEAERAADAAGSDSKGDPLVGWRDRMQTVPTTIVLLRHGVTANTEAKLFCGSGGSDPGLTDRGRKQAARAAAWLARRGSDDGATELDGVGRVDTIVSSPLRRCRETAQVAANALQLPVRVVDDLAEAAFGDWDGFTFAEVQQGWPDLLTTWLGDDSVRPPGGETTRAVSERVGRALRLIMTEQQGRTVLVVSHVTPIKAIVRQALDAPPQLMHRLQLAPASLTVTQWWPDQVAVLRTFSHEPE
;
A
#
# COMPACT_ATOMS: atom_id res chain seq x y z
N MET A 1 -24.73 -4.33 32.30
CA MET A 1 -24.16 -5.37 31.42
C MET A 1 -22.68 -5.45 31.72
N SER A 2 -22.21 -6.56 32.27
CA SER A 2 -20.81 -6.77 32.66
C SER A 2 -19.94 -6.81 31.40
N ARG A 3 -19.00 -5.87 31.26
CA ARG A 3 -18.00 -5.89 30.18
C ARG A 3 -17.24 -7.20 30.23
N GLU A 4 -17.14 -7.89 29.09
CA GLU A 4 -16.31 -9.08 28.98
C GLU A 4 -14.85 -8.70 29.26
N PRO A 5 -14.14 -9.43 30.13
CA PRO A 5 -12.80 -9.04 30.55
C PRO A 5 -11.81 -9.14 29.37
N VAL A 6 -11.14 -8.04 29.05
CA VAL A 6 -10.06 -8.04 28.04
C VAL A 6 -8.88 -8.81 28.60
N ARG A 7 -8.58 -9.98 28.01
CA ARG A 7 -7.53 -10.87 28.51
C ARG A 7 -6.16 -10.59 27.93
N ARG A 8 -6.09 -10.02 26.72
CA ARG A 8 -4.85 -9.80 25.97
C ARG A 8 -4.90 -8.49 25.22
N VAL A 9 -3.82 -7.72 25.30
CA VAL A 9 -3.67 -6.43 24.64
C VAL A 9 -2.35 -6.30 23.90
N VAL A 10 -2.36 -5.50 22.85
CA VAL A 10 -1.17 -5.05 22.11
C VAL A 10 -1.01 -3.54 22.34
N VAL A 11 0.18 -3.12 22.74
CA VAL A 11 0.57 -1.71 22.82
C VAL A 11 1.40 -1.38 21.61
N GLU A 12 0.97 -0.38 20.84
CA GLU A 12 1.74 0.20 19.73
C GLU A 12 2.14 1.61 20.13
N ALA A 13 3.42 1.96 20.01
CA ALA A 13 3.94 3.26 20.44
C ALA A 13 5.07 3.74 19.53
N ASP A 14 5.15 5.06 19.37
CA ASP A 14 6.17 5.75 18.59
C ASP A 14 6.45 7.13 19.19
N GLY A 15 7.57 7.74 18.78
CA GLY A 15 7.90 9.12 19.08
C GLY A 15 8.88 9.72 18.09
N GLY A 16 8.68 10.99 17.79
CA GLY A 16 9.46 11.69 16.76
C GLY A 16 9.73 13.14 17.14
N ALA A 17 10.88 13.65 16.67
CA ALA A 17 11.29 15.04 16.79
C ALA A 17 11.54 15.67 15.41
N ARG A 18 11.10 16.92 15.22
CA ARG A 18 11.40 17.75 14.04
C ARG A 18 12.81 18.36 14.21
N GLY A 19 13.81 17.72 13.61
CA GLY A 19 15.22 17.94 13.99
C GLY A 19 15.52 17.19 15.28
N ASN A 20 16.64 16.47 15.36
CA ASN A 20 16.92 15.56 16.47
C ASN A 20 18.21 15.99 17.21
N PRO A 21 18.11 16.64 18.40
CA PRO A 21 16.89 16.98 19.14
C PRO A 21 16.13 18.20 18.57
N GLY A 22 14.84 18.29 18.85
CA GLY A 22 13.93 19.33 18.34
C GLY A 22 12.51 19.18 18.89
N PRO A 23 11.54 19.98 18.42
CA PRO A 23 10.13 19.84 18.80
C PRO A 23 9.65 18.41 18.59
N ALA A 24 9.22 17.77 19.67
CA ALA A 24 8.99 16.34 19.72
C ALA A 24 7.61 16.02 20.25
N ALA A 25 7.11 14.85 19.84
CA ALA A 25 5.87 14.28 20.34
C ALA A 25 5.93 12.77 20.40
N PHE A 26 5.00 12.18 21.13
CA PHE A 26 4.77 10.74 21.13
C PHE A 26 3.34 10.40 20.73
N GLY A 27 3.16 9.16 20.29
CA GLY A 27 1.88 8.54 20.01
C GLY A 27 1.87 7.13 20.59
N ALA A 28 0.76 6.75 21.21
CA ALA A 28 0.58 5.40 21.74
C ALA A 28 -0.88 4.97 21.64
N LEU A 29 -1.11 3.68 21.46
CA LEU A 29 -2.45 3.11 21.49
C LEU A 29 -2.44 1.69 22.07
N VAL A 30 -3.57 1.30 22.65
CA VAL A 30 -3.80 -0.03 23.20
C VAL A 30 -4.90 -0.70 22.43
N ARG A 31 -4.63 -1.90 21.92
CA ARG A 31 -5.55 -2.69 21.11
C ARG A 31 -5.88 -3.99 21.83
N ASN A 32 -7.15 -4.38 21.85
CA ASN A 32 -7.54 -5.72 22.26
C ASN A 32 -7.00 -6.72 21.22
N ARG A 33 -6.19 -7.69 21.66
CA ARG A 33 -5.49 -8.61 20.75
C ARG A 33 -6.44 -9.54 20.02
N ASP A 34 -7.50 -9.99 20.68
CA ASP A 34 -8.42 -10.99 20.12
C ASP A 34 -9.38 -10.36 19.10
N SER A 35 -9.79 -9.12 19.32
CA SER A 35 -10.74 -8.41 18.44
C SER A 35 -10.07 -7.43 17.47
N GLY A 36 -8.80 -7.09 17.66
CA GLY A 36 -8.12 -6.06 16.88
C GLY A 36 -8.59 -4.62 17.15
N ARG A 37 -9.48 -4.40 18.13
CA ARG A 37 -10.09 -3.09 18.39
C ARG A 37 -9.21 -2.20 19.25
N VAL A 38 -9.10 -0.91 18.91
CA VAL A 38 -8.42 0.07 19.76
C VAL A 38 -9.29 0.37 20.98
N LEU A 39 -8.70 0.30 22.17
CA LEU A 39 -9.34 0.59 23.45
C LEU A 39 -9.14 2.05 23.84
N ALA A 40 -7.92 2.54 23.67
CA ALA A 40 -7.56 3.93 23.92
C ALA A 40 -6.29 4.30 23.15
N GLU A 41 -6.12 5.60 22.96
CA GLU A 41 -4.96 6.22 22.31
C GLU A 41 -4.53 7.47 23.08
N ALA A 42 -3.25 7.80 23.03
CA ALA A 42 -2.64 8.99 23.63
C ALA A 42 -1.68 9.64 22.64
N ALA A 43 -1.71 10.97 22.52
CA ALA A 43 -0.69 11.71 21.79
C ALA A 43 -0.39 13.06 22.47
N GLU A 44 0.89 13.24 22.77
CA GLU A 44 1.55 14.28 23.59
C GLU A 44 2.59 15.08 22.80
N THR A 45 2.52 16.42 22.66
CA THR A 45 3.79 17.16 22.42
C THR A 45 4.59 17.21 23.72
N ILE A 46 5.91 17.09 23.62
CA ILE A 46 6.81 17.00 24.80
C ILE A 46 7.90 18.07 24.79
N GLY A 47 7.66 19.17 24.09
CA GLY A 47 8.64 20.24 23.89
C GLY A 47 9.84 19.75 23.09
N THR A 48 11.05 20.15 23.47
CA THR A 48 12.29 19.75 22.78
C THR A 48 12.84 18.45 23.37
N ALA A 49 12.89 17.40 22.56
CA ALA A 49 13.48 16.11 22.93
C ALA A 49 14.17 15.42 21.75
N SER A 50 14.87 14.31 22.02
CA SER A 50 15.37 13.42 20.96
C SER A 50 14.32 12.36 20.60
N ASN A 51 14.44 11.75 19.42
CA ASN A 51 13.54 10.67 18.98
C ASN A 51 13.44 9.56 20.03
N ASN A 52 14.57 9.05 20.54
CA ASN A 52 14.58 7.96 21.51
C ASN A 52 13.90 8.35 22.84
N VAL A 53 14.00 9.61 23.26
CA VAL A 53 13.28 10.09 24.46
C VAL A 53 11.78 10.15 24.19
N ALA A 54 11.38 10.57 23.00
CA ALA A 54 9.98 10.59 22.56
C ALA A 54 9.39 9.17 22.46
N GLU A 55 10.12 8.22 21.86
CA GLU A 55 9.69 6.81 21.77
C GLU A 55 9.49 6.20 23.17
N TYR A 56 10.40 6.46 24.11
CA TYR A 56 10.24 6.02 25.50
C TYR A 56 9.06 6.66 26.21
N ARG A 57 8.72 7.92 25.89
CA ARG A 57 7.51 8.59 26.39
C ARG A 57 6.25 7.92 25.84
N GLY A 58 6.23 7.60 24.55
CA GLY A 58 5.16 6.84 23.91
C GLY A 58 4.95 5.48 24.56
N LEU A 59 6.03 4.72 24.80
CA LEU A 59 5.95 3.44 25.50
C LEU A 59 5.32 3.57 26.89
N VAL A 60 5.77 4.54 27.69
CA VAL A 60 5.24 4.78 29.03
C VAL A 60 3.74 5.10 28.96
N ALA A 61 3.34 5.99 28.06
CA ALA A 61 1.94 6.35 27.86
C ALA A 61 1.08 5.12 27.46
N GLY A 62 1.58 4.29 26.55
CA GLY A 62 0.90 3.04 26.15
C GLY A 62 0.69 2.07 27.32
N LEU A 63 1.69 1.91 28.19
CA LEU A 63 1.56 1.06 29.38
C LEU A 63 0.62 1.65 30.44
N GLU A 64 0.54 2.97 30.55
CA GLU A 64 -0.45 3.65 31.41
C GLU A 64 -1.87 3.45 30.91
N LEU A 65 -2.07 3.47 29.58
CA LEU A 65 -3.35 3.11 28.98
C LEU A 65 -3.72 1.66 29.27
N VAL A 66 -2.77 0.71 29.26
CA VAL A 66 -3.06 -0.68 29.65
C VAL A 66 -3.54 -0.75 31.10
N ALA A 67 -2.83 -0.11 32.03
CA ALA A 67 -3.20 -0.10 33.44
C ALA A 67 -4.62 0.47 33.67
N ALA A 68 -5.02 1.47 32.87
CA ALA A 68 -6.34 2.09 32.96
C ALA A 68 -7.46 1.29 32.26
N GLN A 69 -7.18 0.72 31.08
CA GLN A 69 -8.22 0.17 30.20
C GLN A 69 -8.33 -1.36 30.24
N ALA A 70 -7.25 -2.05 30.58
CA ALA A 70 -7.18 -3.51 30.57
C ALA A 70 -6.33 -4.02 31.76
N PRO A 71 -6.69 -3.69 33.01
CA PRO A 71 -5.94 -4.14 34.18
C PRO A 71 -5.92 -5.67 34.26
N GLY A 72 -4.72 -6.24 34.37
CA GLY A 72 -4.50 -7.69 34.44
C GLY A 72 -4.50 -8.42 33.10
N ALA A 73 -4.58 -7.72 31.97
CA ALA A 73 -4.40 -8.33 30.65
C ALA A 73 -2.93 -8.70 30.39
N ALA A 74 -2.70 -9.80 29.67
CA ALA A 74 -1.36 -10.09 29.14
C ALA A 74 -1.00 -9.08 28.04
N VAL A 75 0.23 -8.57 28.09
CA VAL A 75 0.67 -7.42 27.29
C VAL A 75 1.72 -7.85 26.27
N GLU A 76 1.49 -7.48 25.01
CA GLU A 76 2.53 -7.44 23.98
C GLU A 76 2.81 -5.98 23.60
N VAL A 77 4.06 -5.55 23.69
CA VAL A 77 4.51 -4.24 23.19
C VAL A 77 5.12 -4.43 21.80
N ARG A 78 4.61 -3.69 20.81
CA ARG A 78 5.12 -3.63 19.45
C ARG A 78 5.61 -2.22 19.14
N MET A 79 6.89 -2.10 18.79
CA MET A 79 7.48 -0.83 18.36
C MET A 79 8.49 -1.08 17.25
N ASP A 80 8.67 -0.10 16.38
CA ASP A 80 9.69 -0.12 15.32
C ASP A 80 11.06 0.39 15.79
N SER A 81 11.13 0.93 17.02
CA SER A 81 12.39 1.21 17.70
C SER A 81 13.04 -0.06 18.26
N LYS A 82 13.95 -0.63 17.49
CA LYS A 82 14.75 -1.78 17.94
C LYS A 82 15.52 -1.46 19.23
N LEU A 83 15.99 -0.22 19.38
CA LEU A 83 16.68 0.23 20.58
C LEU A 83 15.82 0.08 21.83
N VAL A 84 14.58 0.61 21.80
CA VAL A 84 13.67 0.57 22.95
C VAL A 84 13.27 -0.86 23.27
N ILE A 85 12.90 -1.65 22.26
CA ILE A 85 12.51 -3.06 22.45
C ILE A 85 13.64 -3.88 23.08
N GLU A 86 14.86 -3.79 22.55
CA GLU A 86 16.01 -4.55 23.07
C GLU A 86 16.41 -4.11 24.49
N GLN A 87 16.27 -2.82 24.81
CA GLN A 87 16.54 -2.29 26.14
C GLN A 87 15.49 -2.74 27.17
N MET A 88 14.22 -2.75 26.79
CA MET A 88 13.11 -3.16 27.65
C MET A 88 13.09 -4.67 27.87
N ALA A 89 13.41 -5.45 26.84
CA ALA A 89 13.63 -6.88 26.97
C ALA A 89 14.90 -7.27 27.75
N GLY A 90 15.68 -6.29 28.23
CA GLY A 90 16.88 -6.50 29.05
C GLY A 90 18.10 -6.96 28.28
N ARG A 91 18.04 -7.06 26.95
CA ARG A 91 19.15 -7.48 26.10
C ARG A 91 20.20 -6.38 25.95
N TRP A 92 19.77 -5.11 25.92
CA TRP A 92 20.66 -3.95 25.78
C TRP A 92 20.63 -3.03 27.01
N LYS A 93 21.76 -2.39 27.32
CA LYS A 93 21.87 -1.46 28.46
C LYS A 93 21.35 -0.06 28.11
N VAL A 94 20.54 0.53 28.98
CA VAL A 94 20.13 1.94 28.88
C VAL A 94 21.21 2.84 29.50
N LYS A 95 21.94 3.58 28.66
CA LYS A 95 23.04 4.46 29.11
C LYS A 95 22.60 5.89 29.38
N HIS A 96 21.69 6.43 28.57
CA HIS A 96 21.29 7.84 28.64
C HIS A 96 20.44 8.14 29.89
N PRO A 97 20.78 9.15 30.72
CA PRO A 97 20.09 9.42 31.99
C PRO A 97 18.57 9.60 31.87
N ALA A 98 18.12 10.39 30.89
CA ALA A 98 16.68 10.62 30.66
C ALA A 98 15.95 9.36 30.19
N MET A 99 16.62 8.45 29.47
CA MET A 99 16.02 7.18 29.06
C MET A 99 16.02 6.18 30.22
N ARG A 100 16.98 6.25 31.14
CA ARG A 100 17.00 5.38 32.34
C ARG A 100 15.78 5.59 33.21
N SER A 101 15.40 6.84 33.47
CA SER A 101 14.20 7.15 34.26
C SER A 101 12.92 6.68 33.57
N LEU A 102 12.82 6.87 32.25
CA LEU A 102 11.68 6.39 31.45
C LEU A 102 11.62 4.86 31.39
N ALA A 103 12.76 4.19 31.19
CA ALA A 103 12.84 2.73 31.19
C ALA A 103 12.44 2.13 32.55
N LEU A 104 12.86 2.74 33.66
CA LEU A 104 12.44 2.32 35.00
C LEU A 104 10.94 2.54 35.24
N ARG A 105 10.35 3.60 34.68
CA ARG A 105 8.89 3.80 34.73
C ARG A 105 8.17 2.77 33.89
N ALA A 106 8.59 2.55 32.64
CA ALA A 106 8.03 1.52 31.76
C ALA A 106 8.10 0.13 32.39
N LYS A 107 9.24 -0.25 33.01
CA LYS A 107 9.37 -1.54 33.71
C LYS A 107 8.45 -1.70 34.92
N ARG A 108 8.13 -0.61 35.62
CA ARG A 108 7.17 -0.66 36.75
C ARG A 108 5.72 -0.79 36.30
N LEU A 109 5.41 -0.32 35.10
CA LEU A 109 4.07 -0.38 34.52
C LEU A 109 3.81 -1.68 33.77
N ALA A 110 4.84 -2.21 33.11
CA ALA A 110 4.77 -3.45 32.36
C ALA A 110 4.65 -4.67 33.30
N PRO A 111 3.66 -5.55 33.09
CA PRO A 111 3.63 -6.86 33.72
C PRO A 111 4.93 -7.66 33.46
N ASP A 112 5.31 -8.54 34.39
CA ASP A 112 6.55 -9.33 34.28
C ASP A 112 6.59 -10.23 33.03
N ASP A 113 5.43 -10.68 32.55
CA ASP A 113 5.26 -11.53 31.37
C ASP A 113 5.06 -10.72 30.07
N THR A 114 5.34 -9.41 30.08
CA THR A 114 5.24 -8.56 28.88
C THR A 114 6.14 -9.07 27.76
N VAL A 115 5.55 -9.29 26.60
CA VAL A 115 6.27 -9.66 25.36
C VAL A 115 6.74 -8.39 24.67
N TRP A 116 8.04 -8.31 24.36
CA TRP A 116 8.66 -7.17 23.68
C TRP A 116 9.01 -7.54 22.23
N THR A 117 8.22 -7.05 21.28
CA THR A 117 8.31 -7.39 19.86
C THR A 117 8.78 -6.18 19.06
N TRP A 118 9.91 -6.32 18.36
CA TRP A 118 10.28 -5.35 17.34
C TRP A 118 9.51 -5.63 16.07
N VAL A 119 8.92 -4.59 15.47
CA VAL A 119 8.19 -4.69 14.21
C VAL A 119 8.77 -3.73 13.16
N PRO A 120 8.68 -4.01 11.86
CA PRO A 120 8.98 -3.04 10.82
C PRO A 120 8.16 -1.75 10.96
N ARG A 121 8.70 -0.60 10.56
CA ARG A 121 8.01 0.71 10.63
C ARG A 121 6.62 0.73 9.98
N ALA A 122 6.45 0.00 8.87
CA ALA A 122 5.16 -0.13 8.20
C ALA A 122 4.09 -0.80 9.08
N GLU A 123 4.51 -1.64 10.03
CA GLU A 123 3.60 -2.30 10.97
C GLU A 123 3.24 -1.40 12.16
N ASN A 124 4.06 -0.39 12.50
CA ASN A 124 3.83 0.59 13.57
C ASN A 124 3.19 1.91 13.09
N ALA A 125 2.63 1.93 11.87
CA ALA A 125 2.14 3.15 11.22
C ALA A 125 1.06 3.92 12.00
N ALA A 126 0.24 3.22 12.80
CA ALA A 126 -0.81 3.86 13.59
C ALA A 126 -0.22 4.79 14.67
N ALA A 127 0.81 4.33 15.39
CA ALA A 127 1.49 5.15 16.39
C ALA A 127 2.25 6.32 15.75
N ASP A 128 2.92 6.10 14.60
CA ASP A 128 3.58 7.17 13.82
C ASP A 128 2.59 8.24 13.35
N GLN A 129 1.39 7.85 12.90
CA GLN A 129 0.34 8.79 12.52
C GLN A 129 -0.10 9.65 13.70
N LEU A 130 -0.21 9.10 14.91
CA LEU A 130 -0.54 9.88 16.11
C LEU A 130 0.53 10.93 16.42
N VAL A 131 1.81 10.57 16.31
CA VAL A 131 2.94 11.50 16.49
C VAL A 131 2.87 12.65 15.48
N ASN A 132 2.69 12.33 14.20
CA ASN A 132 2.65 13.33 13.15
C ASN A 132 1.41 14.22 13.26
N ALA A 133 0.25 13.66 13.59
CA ALA A 133 -0.99 14.41 13.71
C ALA A 133 -0.92 15.45 14.85
N VAL A 134 -0.31 15.12 15.99
CA VAL A 134 -0.16 16.07 17.10
C VAL A 134 0.93 17.11 16.81
N LEU A 135 2.05 16.72 16.20
CA LEU A 135 3.10 17.66 15.78
C LEU A 135 2.61 18.68 14.74
N ASP A 136 1.73 18.25 13.84
CA ASP A 136 1.16 19.09 12.79
C ASP A 136 -0.08 19.88 13.27
N GLY A 137 -0.49 19.73 14.53
CA GLY A 137 -1.70 20.37 15.09
C GLY A 137 -3.02 19.87 14.48
N LYS A 138 -3.01 18.71 13.82
CA LYS A 138 -4.18 18.06 13.19
C LYS A 138 -5.01 17.24 14.19
N ARG A 139 -4.46 16.98 15.37
CA ARG A 139 -5.11 16.26 16.48
C ARG A 139 -4.85 17.01 17.79
N GLY A 140 -5.85 17.06 18.68
CA GLY A 140 -5.69 17.58 20.03
C GLY A 140 -4.84 16.66 20.92
N GLU A 141 -4.16 17.24 21.90
CA GLU A 141 -3.33 16.51 22.86
C GLU A 141 -4.18 15.75 23.90
N GLY A 142 -3.65 14.63 24.39
CA GLY A 142 -4.18 13.89 25.52
C GLY A 142 -4.65 12.47 25.19
N VAL A 143 -5.41 11.89 26.12
CA VAL A 143 -5.94 10.53 26.04
C VAL A 143 -7.36 10.53 25.48
N ARG A 144 -7.61 9.70 24.47
CA ARG A 144 -8.96 9.40 23.97
C ARG A 144 -9.28 7.93 24.25
N VAL A 145 -10.36 7.71 25.00
CA VAL A 145 -10.95 6.39 25.25
C VAL A 145 -12.10 6.20 24.27
N LEU A 146 -12.07 5.13 23.49
CA LEU A 146 -13.10 4.89 22.46
C LEU A 146 -14.33 4.19 23.08
N ASP A 147 -15.48 4.86 23.04
CA ASP A 147 -16.73 4.38 23.66
C ASP A 147 -17.50 3.35 22.80
N GLU A 148 -18.61 2.80 23.30
CA GLU A 148 -19.41 1.77 22.60
C GLU A 148 -20.10 2.24 21.32
N ALA A 149 -20.30 3.56 21.14
CA ALA A 149 -20.93 4.14 19.97
C ALA A 149 -19.88 4.49 18.89
N GLU A 150 -18.72 5.01 19.28
CA GLU A 150 -17.54 5.12 18.41
C GLU A 150 -17.02 3.73 17.99
N ARG A 151 -17.22 2.71 18.83
CA ARG A 151 -17.02 1.28 18.56
C ARG A 151 -17.85 0.70 17.41
N ALA A 152 -18.96 1.34 17.02
CA ALA A 152 -19.76 0.98 15.85
C ALA A 152 -19.36 1.80 14.61
N ALA A 153 -18.89 3.03 14.80
CA ALA A 153 -18.37 3.89 13.72
C ALA A 153 -16.96 3.46 13.26
N ASP A 154 -16.09 2.99 14.16
CA ASP A 154 -14.79 2.38 13.83
C ASP A 154 -14.96 0.97 13.26
N ALA A 155 -16.03 0.24 13.57
CA ALA A 155 -16.37 -0.99 12.84
C ALA A 155 -16.83 -0.71 11.39
N ALA A 156 -17.24 0.53 11.09
CA ALA A 156 -17.55 0.99 9.73
C ALA A 156 -16.41 1.81 9.09
N GLY A 157 -15.34 2.11 9.84
CA GLY A 157 -14.22 2.96 9.44
C GLY A 157 -12.82 2.35 9.61
N SER A 158 -12.72 1.15 10.20
CA SER A 158 -11.47 0.40 10.40
C SER A 158 -11.63 -1.09 10.06
N ASP A 159 -12.04 -1.38 8.83
CA ASP A 159 -11.76 -2.64 8.13
C ASP A 159 -10.96 -2.27 6.86
N SER A 160 -9.78 -2.81 6.54
CA SER A 160 -8.99 -3.84 7.20
C SER A 160 -7.53 -3.77 6.71
N LYS A 161 -6.55 -3.88 7.62
CA LYS A 161 -5.35 -4.69 7.34
C LYS A 161 -5.89 -6.12 7.22
N GLY A 162 -5.63 -6.76 6.09
CA GLY A 162 -6.30 -7.99 5.66
C GLY A 162 -6.37 -9.07 6.74
N ASP A 163 -7.59 -9.56 6.98
CA ASP A 163 -7.82 -10.79 7.73
C ASP A 163 -7.26 -11.98 6.91
N PRO A 164 -6.38 -12.83 7.48
CA PRO A 164 -5.81 -13.99 6.77
C PRO A 164 -6.84 -15.04 6.35
N LEU A 165 -8.11 -14.94 6.78
CA LEU A 165 -9.20 -15.83 6.41
C LEU A 165 -10.04 -15.35 5.20
N VAL A 166 -9.74 -14.19 4.60
CA VAL A 166 -10.61 -13.61 3.56
C VAL A 166 -10.63 -14.44 2.27
N GLY A 167 -9.66 -15.33 2.04
CA GLY A 167 -9.69 -16.27 0.91
C GLY A 167 -10.90 -17.23 0.88
N TRP A 168 -11.57 -17.44 2.02
CA TRP A 168 -12.55 -18.53 2.22
C TRP A 168 -13.91 -18.09 2.78
N ARG A 169 -14.11 -16.80 3.07
CA ARG A 169 -15.43 -16.30 3.46
C ARG A 169 -16.38 -16.31 2.27
N ASP A 170 -17.66 -16.46 2.57
CA ASP A 170 -18.78 -16.46 1.63
C ASP A 170 -18.90 -15.09 0.93
N ARG A 171 -18.02 -14.83 -0.04
CA ARG A 171 -17.91 -13.58 -0.84
C ARG A 171 -19.10 -13.36 -1.77
N MET A 172 -20.16 -14.16 -1.64
CA MET A 172 -21.32 -14.21 -2.53
C MET A 172 -22.32 -13.07 -2.32
N GLN A 173 -22.16 -12.20 -1.30
CA GLN A 173 -23.15 -11.17 -0.98
C GLN A 173 -22.85 -9.77 -1.56
N THR A 174 -21.62 -9.48 -1.99
CA THR A 174 -21.28 -8.18 -2.63
C THR A 174 -20.50 -8.38 -3.93
N VAL A 175 -20.92 -7.65 -4.97
CA VAL A 175 -20.33 -7.74 -6.32
C VAL A 175 -19.00 -6.97 -6.34
N PRO A 176 -17.86 -7.62 -6.65
CA PRO A 176 -16.58 -6.92 -6.74
C PRO A 176 -16.50 -6.03 -7.96
N THR A 177 -15.74 -4.93 -7.86
CA THR A 177 -15.28 -4.20 -9.03
C THR A 177 -14.15 -4.98 -9.69
N THR A 178 -14.30 -5.31 -10.96
CA THR A 178 -13.29 -6.04 -11.73
C THR A 178 -12.43 -5.06 -12.52
N ILE A 179 -11.12 -5.05 -12.26
CA ILE A 179 -10.15 -4.22 -12.96
C ILE A 179 -9.35 -5.11 -13.90
N VAL A 180 -9.59 -4.93 -15.20
CA VAL A 180 -8.89 -5.61 -16.28
C VAL A 180 -7.77 -4.71 -16.78
N LEU A 181 -6.53 -5.04 -16.45
CA LEU A 181 -5.34 -4.29 -16.80
C LEU A 181 -4.79 -4.80 -18.14
N LEU A 182 -4.79 -3.95 -19.16
CA LEU A 182 -4.23 -4.23 -20.47
C LEU A 182 -2.92 -3.45 -20.66
N ARG A 183 -1.80 -4.15 -20.80
CA ARG A 183 -0.56 -3.48 -21.23
C ARG A 183 -0.70 -3.08 -22.70
N HIS A 184 -0.18 -1.91 -23.08
CA HIS A 184 -0.13 -1.55 -24.50
C HIS A 184 0.56 -2.61 -25.39
N GLY A 185 0.18 -2.67 -26.66
CA GLY A 185 0.86 -3.52 -27.66
C GLY A 185 2.30 -3.07 -27.94
N VAL A 186 3.09 -3.89 -28.65
CA VAL A 186 4.49 -3.53 -28.93
C VAL A 186 4.64 -2.23 -29.72
N THR A 187 5.66 -1.47 -29.35
CA THR A 187 6.22 -0.31 -30.07
C THR A 187 7.65 -0.66 -30.54
N ALA A 188 8.25 0.18 -31.38
CA ALA A 188 9.65 0.01 -31.77
C ALA A 188 10.59 -0.08 -30.54
N ASN A 189 10.39 0.78 -29.54
CA ASN A 189 11.15 0.75 -28.29
C ASN A 189 10.92 -0.52 -27.47
N THR A 190 9.70 -1.07 -27.51
CA THR A 190 9.39 -2.34 -26.82
C THR A 190 10.18 -3.49 -27.42
N GLU A 191 10.28 -3.53 -28.75
CA GLU A 191 11.03 -4.58 -29.48
C GLU A 191 12.53 -4.45 -29.24
N ALA A 192 13.03 -3.21 -29.21
CA ALA A 192 14.42 -2.90 -28.85
C ALA A 192 14.73 -2.99 -27.34
N LYS A 193 13.72 -3.27 -26.50
CA LYS A 193 13.84 -3.36 -25.02
C LYS A 193 14.44 -2.09 -24.37
N LEU A 194 14.06 -0.93 -24.89
CA LEU A 194 14.48 0.37 -24.37
C LEU A 194 13.58 0.79 -23.20
N PHE A 195 14.16 1.47 -22.22
CA PHE A 195 13.38 2.27 -21.28
C PHE A 195 12.60 3.34 -22.05
N CYS A 196 11.30 3.46 -21.76
CA CYS A 196 10.38 4.35 -22.47
C CYS A 196 9.28 4.84 -21.53
N GLY A 197 9.62 5.86 -20.76
CA GLY A 197 8.84 6.43 -19.69
C GLY A 197 7.94 7.58 -20.12
N SER A 198 7.31 8.21 -19.14
CA SER A 198 6.72 9.54 -19.34
C SER A 198 7.82 10.61 -19.40
N GLY A 199 7.71 11.57 -20.31
CA GLY A 199 8.74 12.61 -20.54
C GLY A 199 9.82 12.24 -21.58
N GLY A 200 9.97 10.96 -21.92
CA GLY A 200 10.79 10.50 -23.03
C GLY A 200 10.04 10.47 -24.38
N SER A 201 10.49 9.62 -25.30
CA SER A 201 9.78 9.41 -26.57
C SER A 201 8.40 8.77 -26.35
N ASP A 202 7.39 9.19 -27.09
CA ASP A 202 6.03 8.61 -27.06
C ASP A 202 5.68 7.89 -28.38
N PRO A 203 6.32 6.73 -28.67
CA PRO A 203 6.11 6.01 -29.92
C PRO A 203 4.70 5.42 -29.98
N GLY A 204 4.15 5.36 -31.19
CA GLY A 204 2.94 4.58 -31.48
C GLY A 204 3.20 3.07 -31.59
N LEU A 205 2.13 2.30 -31.74
CA LEU A 205 2.18 0.87 -31.96
C LEU A 205 2.80 0.53 -33.33
N THR A 206 3.51 -0.60 -33.40
CA THR A 206 3.87 -1.21 -34.68
C THR A 206 2.66 -1.97 -35.27
N ASP A 207 2.78 -2.50 -36.49
CA ASP A 207 1.74 -3.39 -37.05
C ASP A 207 1.50 -4.62 -36.18
N ARG A 208 2.57 -5.18 -35.62
CA ARG A 208 2.49 -6.27 -34.66
C ARG A 208 1.75 -5.84 -33.39
N GLY A 209 2.03 -4.64 -32.89
CA GLY A 209 1.35 -4.06 -31.73
C GLY A 209 -0.15 -3.84 -31.96
N ARG A 210 -0.53 -3.39 -33.16
CA ARG A 210 -1.94 -3.26 -33.56
C ARG A 210 -2.66 -4.61 -33.62
N LYS A 211 -2.03 -5.64 -34.22
CA LYS A 211 -2.58 -7.01 -34.24
C LYS A 211 -2.72 -7.60 -32.85
N GLN A 212 -1.75 -7.35 -31.98
CA GLN A 212 -1.82 -7.72 -30.55
C GLN A 212 -3.01 -7.05 -29.84
N ALA A 213 -3.16 -5.73 -29.98
CA ALA A 213 -4.29 -4.99 -29.41
C ALA A 213 -5.64 -5.51 -29.93
N ALA A 214 -5.72 -5.85 -31.22
CA ALA A 214 -6.93 -6.40 -31.84
C ALA A 214 -7.32 -7.75 -31.25
N ARG A 215 -6.35 -8.63 -30.95
CA ARG A 215 -6.61 -9.92 -30.28
C ARG A 215 -7.12 -9.74 -28.86
N ALA A 216 -6.49 -8.85 -28.09
CA ALA A 216 -6.97 -8.51 -26.75
C ALA A 216 -8.39 -7.92 -26.78
N ALA A 217 -8.68 -7.03 -27.73
CA ALA A 217 -10.01 -6.46 -27.92
C ALA A 217 -11.05 -7.52 -28.28
N ALA A 218 -10.73 -8.44 -29.20
CA ALA A 218 -11.61 -9.54 -29.58
C ALA A 218 -11.87 -10.50 -28.41
N TRP A 219 -10.85 -10.77 -27.59
CA TRP A 219 -10.98 -11.57 -26.38
C TRP A 219 -11.94 -10.91 -25.37
N LEU A 220 -11.79 -9.61 -25.13
CA LEU A 220 -12.68 -8.84 -24.23
C LEU A 220 -14.12 -8.81 -24.74
N ALA A 221 -14.32 -8.66 -26.05
CA ALA A 221 -15.65 -8.61 -26.65
C ALA A 221 -16.42 -9.92 -26.46
N ARG A 222 -15.74 -11.08 -26.56
CA ARG A 222 -16.35 -12.40 -26.33
C ARG A 222 -16.80 -12.62 -24.89
N ARG A 223 -16.18 -11.96 -23.91
CA ARG A 223 -16.57 -12.05 -22.49
C ARG A 223 -17.89 -11.33 -22.18
N GLY A 224 -18.33 -10.43 -23.06
CA GLY A 224 -19.58 -9.70 -22.91
C GLY A 224 -20.79 -10.33 -23.60
N SER A 225 -20.59 -11.41 -24.38
CA SER A 225 -21.66 -12.06 -25.15
C SER A 225 -22.26 -13.31 -24.49
N ASP A 226 -21.58 -13.89 -23.50
CA ASP A 226 -22.05 -15.06 -22.77
C ASP A 226 -22.49 -14.65 -21.35
N ASP A 227 -23.66 -15.13 -20.90
CA ASP A 227 -24.15 -15.01 -19.51
C ASP A 227 -23.21 -15.66 -18.46
N GLY A 228 -22.11 -16.25 -18.90
CA GLY A 228 -21.06 -16.80 -18.06
C GLY A 228 -19.75 -16.05 -18.25
N ALA A 229 -19.44 -15.13 -17.32
CA ALA A 229 -18.05 -15.02 -16.91
C ALA A 229 -17.58 -16.46 -16.65
N THR A 230 -16.57 -16.95 -17.36
CA THR A 230 -16.04 -18.27 -17.02
C THR A 230 -15.56 -18.18 -15.59
N GLU A 231 -16.08 -19.02 -14.69
CA GLU A 231 -15.80 -18.97 -13.25
C GLU A 231 -14.29 -18.89 -12.93
N LEU A 232 -13.44 -19.34 -13.87
CA LEU A 232 -11.99 -19.34 -13.78
C LEU A 232 -11.33 -17.95 -13.73
N ASP A 233 -11.71 -16.99 -14.57
CA ASP A 233 -11.00 -15.71 -14.70
C ASP A 233 -11.79 -14.49 -14.18
N GLY A 234 -13.11 -14.65 -13.99
CA GLY A 234 -13.96 -13.63 -13.36
C GLY A 234 -14.14 -12.36 -14.19
N VAL A 235 -13.88 -12.41 -15.50
CA VAL A 235 -14.04 -11.26 -16.41
C VAL A 235 -15.41 -11.32 -17.08
N GLY A 236 -16.26 -10.34 -16.77
CA GLY A 236 -17.54 -10.11 -17.45
C GLY A 236 -17.45 -9.08 -18.58
N ARG A 237 -18.62 -8.61 -19.03
CA ARG A 237 -18.73 -7.49 -19.98
C ARG A 237 -18.00 -6.26 -19.44
N VAL A 238 -17.12 -5.66 -20.25
CA VAL A 238 -16.47 -4.38 -19.92
C VAL A 238 -17.51 -3.27 -19.97
N ASP A 239 -17.56 -2.44 -18.93
CA ASP A 239 -18.50 -1.32 -18.81
C ASP A 239 -17.83 0.03 -19.09
N THR A 240 -16.55 0.16 -18.75
CA THR A 240 -15.79 1.41 -18.88
C THR A 240 -14.37 1.14 -19.36
N ILE A 241 -13.86 2.01 -20.22
CA ILE A 241 -12.46 2.00 -20.66
C ILE A 241 -11.75 3.26 -20.17
N VAL A 242 -10.66 3.07 -19.44
CA VAL A 242 -9.73 4.14 -19.07
C VAL A 242 -8.35 3.85 -19.66
N SER A 243 -7.62 4.89 -20.02
CA SER A 243 -6.29 4.77 -20.62
C SER A 243 -5.32 5.75 -20.01
N SER A 244 -4.06 5.33 -19.90
CA SER A 244 -2.93 6.24 -19.82
C SER A 244 -2.96 7.28 -20.95
N PRO A 245 -2.42 8.50 -20.71
CA PRO A 245 -2.32 9.51 -21.75
C PRO A 245 -1.33 9.16 -22.84
N LEU A 246 -0.37 8.25 -22.64
CA LEU A 246 0.67 7.99 -23.65
C LEU A 246 0.12 7.35 -24.92
N ARG A 247 0.64 7.75 -26.09
CA ARG A 247 0.12 7.40 -27.42
C ARG A 247 -0.10 5.91 -27.61
N ARG A 248 0.87 5.07 -27.24
CA ARG A 248 0.77 3.61 -27.34
C ARG A 248 -0.40 3.02 -26.55
N CYS A 249 -0.75 3.58 -25.40
CA CYS A 249 -1.92 3.18 -24.63
C CYS A 249 -3.20 3.71 -25.27
N ARG A 250 -3.23 4.97 -25.72
CA ARG A 250 -4.39 5.53 -26.42
C ARG A 250 -4.73 4.74 -27.68
N GLU A 251 -3.74 4.38 -28.49
CA GLU A 251 -3.92 3.54 -29.69
C GLU A 251 -4.42 2.13 -29.32
N THR A 252 -3.87 1.51 -28.27
CA THR A 252 -4.35 0.20 -27.79
C THR A 252 -5.79 0.28 -27.28
N ALA A 253 -6.10 1.30 -26.48
CA ALA A 253 -7.43 1.56 -25.93
C ALA A 253 -8.44 1.86 -27.02
N GLN A 254 -8.06 2.57 -28.09
CA GLN A 254 -8.95 2.85 -29.21
C GLN A 254 -9.33 1.58 -29.97
N VAL A 255 -8.42 0.62 -30.12
CA VAL A 255 -8.74 -0.68 -30.71
C VAL A 255 -9.77 -1.43 -29.86
N ALA A 256 -9.61 -1.45 -28.54
CA ALA A 256 -10.58 -2.03 -27.63
C ALA A 256 -11.93 -1.28 -27.64
N ALA A 257 -11.90 0.04 -27.64
CA ALA A 257 -13.08 0.91 -27.70
C ALA A 257 -13.92 0.65 -28.95
N ASN A 258 -13.28 0.50 -30.11
CA ASN A 258 -13.97 0.18 -31.35
C ASN A 258 -14.63 -1.21 -31.29
N ALA A 259 -13.98 -2.20 -30.69
CA ALA A 259 -14.56 -3.54 -30.58
C ALA A 259 -15.71 -3.60 -29.55
N LEU A 260 -15.59 -2.87 -28.45
CA LEU A 260 -16.54 -2.87 -27.33
C LEU A 260 -17.64 -1.81 -27.47
N GLN A 261 -17.52 -0.89 -28.43
CA GLN A 261 -18.42 0.26 -28.63
C GLN A 261 -18.53 1.14 -27.37
N LEU A 262 -17.38 1.43 -26.74
CA LEU A 262 -17.29 2.24 -25.53
C LEU A 262 -16.34 3.42 -25.71
N PRO A 263 -16.59 4.58 -25.09
CA PRO A 263 -15.65 5.70 -25.10
C PRO A 263 -14.42 5.40 -24.24
N VAL A 264 -13.30 6.07 -24.55
CA VAL A 264 -12.07 6.01 -23.74
C VAL A 264 -11.95 7.28 -22.89
N ARG A 265 -11.85 7.12 -21.56
CA ARG A 265 -11.46 8.21 -20.66
C ARG A 265 -9.94 8.19 -20.43
N VAL A 266 -9.27 9.31 -20.64
CA VAL A 266 -7.84 9.45 -20.34
C VAL A 266 -7.65 9.78 -18.86
N VAL A 267 -6.71 9.11 -18.21
CA VAL A 267 -6.35 9.33 -16.80
C VAL A 267 -4.83 9.47 -16.68
N ASP A 268 -4.36 10.68 -16.36
CA ASP A 268 -2.93 11.01 -16.35
C ASP A 268 -2.13 10.19 -15.34
N ASP A 269 -2.72 9.90 -14.18
CA ASP A 269 -2.13 9.09 -13.12
C ASP A 269 -1.83 7.63 -13.55
N LEU A 270 -2.29 7.18 -14.72
CA LEU A 270 -1.96 5.87 -15.32
C LEU A 270 -0.75 5.90 -16.27
N ALA A 271 -0.05 7.03 -16.41
CA ALA A 271 1.18 7.14 -17.21
C ALA A 271 2.30 6.19 -16.74
N GLU A 272 3.18 5.78 -17.65
CA GLU A 272 4.41 5.04 -17.28
C GLU A 272 5.28 5.91 -16.36
N ALA A 273 6.14 5.27 -15.56
CA ALA A 273 7.17 5.96 -14.80
C ALA A 273 8.01 6.86 -15.72
N ALA A 274 8.41 8.04 -15.26
CA ALA A 274 9.45 8.80 -15.97
C ALA A 274 10.80 8.15 -15.71
N PHE A 275 11.55 7.78 -16.77
CA PHE A 275 12.89 7.21 -16.63
C PHE A 275 14.00 8.24 -16.81
N GLY A 276 13.65 9.47 -17.19
CA GLY A 276 14.58 10.60 -17.23
C GLY A 276 15.77 10.29 -18.15
N ASP A 277 16.98 10.43 -17.64
CA ASP A 277 18.21 10.21 -18.42
C ASP A 277 18.38 8.76 -18.91
N TRP A 278 17.60 7.80 -18.39
CA TRP A 278 17.62 6.41 -18.86
C TRP A 278 16.71 6.17 -20.07
N ASP A 279 15.82 7.10 -20.42
CA ASP A 279 14.95 6.96 -21.58
C ASP A 279 15.76 6.72 -22.88
N GLY A 280 15.34 5.72 -23.65
CA GLY A 280 16.02 5.33 -24.89
C GLY A 280 17.20 4.39 -24.72
N PHE A 281 17.64 4.09 -23.50
CA PHE A 281 18.68 3.09 -23.24
C PHE A 281 18.09 1.70 -22.99
N THR A 282 18.86 0.66 -23.32
CA THR A 282 18.61 -0.71 -22.85
C THR A 282 19.01 -0.88 -21.39
N PHE A 283 18.53 -1.95 -20.75
CA PHE A 283 18.99 -2.32 -19.41
C PHE A 283 20.51 -2.53 -19.33
N ALA A 284 21.12 -3.12 -20.38
CA ALA A 284 22.56 -3.38 -20.42
C ALA A 284 23.36 -2.07 -20.49
N GLU A 285 22.92 -1.09 -21.27
CA GLU A 285 23.55 0.22 -21.35
C GLU A 285 23.38 1.00 -20.05
N VAL A 286 22.20 0.95 -19.41
CA VAL A 286 22.00 1.55 -18.08
C VAL A 286 22.91 0.89 -17.05
N GLN A 287 23.07 -0.43 -17.08
CA GLN A 287 23.97 -1.15 -16.19
C GLN A 287 25.44 -0.74 -16.37
N GLN A 288 25.86 -0.41 -17.60
CA GLN A 288 27.20 0.07 -17.88
C GLN A 288 27.40 1.54 -17.48
N GLY A 289 26.40 2.39 -17.73
CA GLY A 289 26.48 3.83 -17.44
C GLY A 289 26.25 4.19 -15.97
N TRP A 290 25.40 3.44 -15.26
CA TRP A 290 24.95 3.73 -13.88
C TRP A 290 24.86 2.46 -13.00
N PRO A 291 25.92 1.64 -12.86
CA PRO A 291 25.85 0.33 -12.19
C PRO A 291 25.37 0.41 -10.73
N ASP A 292 25.92 1.35 -9.94
CA ASP A 292 25.56 1.50 -8.53
C ASP A 292 24.13 2.01 -8.36
N LEU A 293 23.76 3.03 -9.14
CA LEU A 293 22.41 3.59 -9.11
C LEU A 293 21.36 2.56 -9.55
N LEU A 294 21.65 1.76 -10.59
CA LEU A 294 20.77 0.67 -11.01
C LEU A 294 20.58 -0.36 -9.89
N THR A 295 21.66 -0.74 -9.21
CA THR A 295 21.62 -1.68 -8.09
C THR A 295 20.74 -1.16 -6.96
N THR A 296 20.91 0.12 -6.57
CA THR A 296 20.09 0.74 -5.53
C THR A 296 18.64 0.90 -5.97
N TRP A 297 18.38 1.33 -7.21
CA TRP A 297 17.04 1.52 -7.76
C TRP A 297 16.20 0.22 -7.79
N LEU A 298 16.84 -0.94 -8.02
CA LEU A 298 16.15 -2.24 -7.96
C LEU A 298 15.78 -2.69 -6.53
N GLY A 299 16.41 -2.11 -5.50
CA GLY A 299 16.21 -2.48 -4.10
C GLY A 299 15.40 -1.48 -3.27
N ASP A 300 15.29 -0.23 -3.72
CA ASP A 300 14.72 0.89 -2.97
C ASP A 300 13.73 1.69 -3.83
N ASP A 301 12.47 1.71 -3.41
CA ASP A 301 11.37 2.37 -4.14
C ASP A 301 11.40 3.91 -4.05
N SER A 302 12.29 4.48 -3.22
CA SER A 302 12.49 5.92 -3.07
C SER A 302 13.59 6.47 -3.97
N VAL A 303 14.32 5.60 -4.66
CA VAL A 303 15.37 5.98 -5.59
C VAL A 303 14.78 6.13 -6.99
N ARG A 304 15.29 7.09 -7.75
CA ARG A 304 14.85 7.40 -9.12
C ARG A 304 16.03 7.49 -10.07
N PRO A 305 15.82 7.20 -11.36
CA PRO A 305 16.73 7.65 -12.41
C PRO A 305 16.89 9.19 -12.35
N PRO A 306 18.04 9.74 -12.79
CA PRO A 306 18.20 11.19 -12.88
C PRO A 306 17.13 11.79 -13.80
N GLY A 307 16.44 12.84 -13.35
CA GLY A 307 15.31 13.42 -14.08
C GLY A 307 14.03 12.57 -14.13
N GLY A 308 14.01 11.39 -13.49
CA GLY A 308 12.89 10.46 -13.50
C GLY A 308 11.95 10.53 -12.28
N GLU A 309 11.09 9.52 -12.17
CA GLU A 309 10.18 9.29 -11.05
C GLU A 309 10.64 8.11 -10.19
N THR A 310 10.29 8.13 -8.90
CA THR A 310 10.48 7.00 -8.01
C THR A 310 9.34 5.99 -8.18
N THR A 311 9.61 4.70 -7.95
CA THR A 311 8.56 3.67 -7.98
C THR A 311 7.48 3.93 -6.93
N ARG A 312 7.84 4.55 -5.80
CA ARG A 312 6.90 5.02 -4.77
C ARG A 312 5.94 6.07 -5.33
N ALA A 313 6.44 7.11 -5.99
CA ALA A 313 5.61 8.18 -6.54
C ALA A 313 4.62 7.64 -7.60
N VAL A 314 5.08 6.72 -8.45
CA VAL A 314 4.20 6.02 -9.41
C VAL A 314 3.11 5.23 -8.68
N SER A 315 3.48 4.47 -7.64
CA SER A 315 2.53 3.70 -6.85
C SER A 315 1.47 4.57 -6.17
N GLU A 316 1.86 5.72 -5.64
CA GLU A 316 0.95 6.68 -5.00
C GLU A 316 -0.08 7.25 -5.98
N ARG A 317 0.37 7.72 -7.16
CA ARG A 317 -0.53 8.28 -8.17
C ARG A 317 -1.45 7.23 -8.78
N VAL A 318 -0.93 6.06 -9.09
CA VAL A 318 -1.73 4.94 -9.59
C VAL A 318 -2.74 4.48 -8.54
N GLY A 319 -2.37 4.47 -7.25
CA GLY A 319 -3.28 4.18 -6.15
C GLY A 319 -4.42 5.19 -6.03
N ARG A 320 -4.18 6.49 -6.26
CA ARG A 320 -5.24 7.50 -6.33
C ARG A 320 -6.20 7.24 -7.49
N ALA A 321 -5.68 6.97 -8.68
CA ALA A 321 -6.50 6.64 -9.85
C ALA A 321 -7.34 5.38 -9.62
N LEU A 322 -6.75 4.33 -9.03
CA LEU A 322 -7.45 3.09 -8.72
C LEU A 322 -8.59 3.32 -7.73
N ARG A 323 -8.35 4.06 -6.63
CA ARG A 323 -9.41 4.39 -5.66
C ARG A 323 -10.55 5.16 -6.31
N LEU A 324 -10.25 6.15 -7.15
CA LEU A 324 -11.28 6.90 -7.87
C LEU A 324 -12.10 6.00 -8.79
N ILE A 325 -11.44 5.13 -9.57
CA ILE A 325 -12.10 4.15 -10.43
C ILE A 325 -13.01 3.23 -9.60
N MET A 326 -12.52 2.72 -8.48
CA MET A 326 -13.29 1.84 -7.58
C MET A 326 -14.50 2.54 -7.00
N THR A 327 -14.39 3.82 -6.62
CA THR A 327 -15.51 4.63 -6.13
C THR A 327 -16.55 4.90 -7.22
N GLU A 328 -16.12 5.22 -8.44
CA GLU A 328 -17.01 5.56 -9.56
C GLU A 328 -17.67 4.34 -10.22
N GLN A 329 -17.05 3.16 -10.16
CA GLN A 329 -17.41 1.97 -10.94
C GLN A 329 -17.66 0.74 -10.05
N GLN A 330 -18.28 0.94 -8.88
CA GLN A 330 -18.60 -0.14 -7.95
C GLN A 330 -19.36 -1.30 -8.63
N GLY A 331 -18.85 -2.52 -8.48
CA GLY A 331 -19.46 -3.74 -9.01
C GLY A 331 -19.38 -3.89 -10.54
N ARG A 332 -18.66 -3.00 -11.24
CA ARG A 332 -18.52 -3.00 -12.70
C ARG A 332 -17.18 -3.57 -13.15
N THR A 333 -17.07 -3.87 -14.44
CA THR A 333 -15.80 -4.25 -15.07
C THR A 333 -15.18 -3.06 -15.78
N VAL A 334 -13.97 -2.67 -15.37
CA VAL A 334 -13.23 -1.55 -15.94
C VAL A 334 -11.97 -2.04 -16.65
N LEU A 335 -11.86 -1.73 -17.94
CA LEU A 335 -10.64 -1.93 -18.70
C LEU A 335 -9.70 -0.75 -18.46
N VAL A 336 -8.51 -1.03 -17.96
CA VAL A 336 -7.45 -0.06 -17.66
C VAL A 336 -6.27 -0.33 -18.59
N VAL A 337 -6.06 0.55 -19.58
CA VAL A 337 -4.96 0.42 -20.54
C VAL A 337 -3.74 1.22 -20.06
N SER A 338 -2.65 0.54 -19.74
CA SER A 338 -1.48 1.16 -19.12
C SER A 338 -0.17 0.42 -19.48
N HIS A 339 0.84 0.53 -18.62
CA HIS A 339 2.23 0.16 -18.86
C HIS A 339 2.77 -0.77 -17.78
N VAL A 340 4.06 -1.11 -17.86
CA VAL A 340 4.66 -2.11 -16.99
C VAL A 340 4.65 -1.65 -15.54
N THR A 341 5.11 -0.43 -15.23
CA THR A 341 5.23 0.01 -13.82
C THR A 341 3.86 0.21 -13.16
N PRO A 342 2.89 0.92 -13.76
CA PRO A 342 1.55 1.07 -13.16
C PRO A 342 0.81 -0.25 -12.96
N ILE A 343 0.83 -1.16 -13.94
CA ILE A 343 0.14 -2.46 -13.82
C ILE A 343 0.74 -3.27 -12.68
N LYS A 344 2.08 -3.33 -12.59
CA LYS A 344 2.74 -4.01 -11.46
C LYS A 344 2.43 -3.33 -10.13
N ALA A 345 2.31 -2.01 -10.08
CA ALA A 345 1.95 -1.29 -8.86
C ALA A 345 0.54 -1.67 -8.38
N ILE A 346 -0.42 -1.81 -9.29
CA ILE A 346 -1.78 -2.28 -8.98
C ILE A 346 -1.76 -3.74 -8.50
N VAL A 347 -1.01 -4.62 -9.19
CA VAL A 347 -0.87 -6.03 -8.76
C VAL A 347 -0.24 -6.12 -7.37
N ARG A 348 0.79 -5.31 -7.10
CA ARG A 348 1.44 -5.27 -5.79
C ARG A 348 0.45 -4.83 -4.70
N GLN A 349 -0.35 -3.79 -4.96
CA GLN A 349 -1.39 -3.34 -4.03
C GLN A 349 -2.45 -4.44 -3.82
N ALA A 350 -2.88 -5.13 -4.88
CA ALA A 350 -3.88 -6.19 -4.80
C ALA A 350 -3.42 -7.39 -3.96
N LEU A 351 -2.11 -7.65 -3.93
CA LEU A 351 -1.50 -8.76 -3.19
C LEU A 351 -0.98 -8.35 -1.80
N ASP A 352 -1.16 -7.09 -1.39
CA ASP A 352 -0.52 -6.50 -0.20
C ASP A 352 0.98 -6.83 -0.10
N ALA A 353 1.66 -6.76 -1.25
CA ALA A 353 3.01 -7.28 -1.40
C ALA A 353 4.09 -6.18 -1.20
N PRO A 354 5.29 -6.57 -0.73
CA PRO A 354 6.38 -5.62 -0.55
C PRO A 354 6.90 -5.10 -1.92
N PRO A 355 7.57 -3.92 -1.96
CA PRO A 355 8.02 -3.28 -3.20
C PRO A 355 8.86 -4.17 -4.13
N GLN A 356 9.64 -5.10 -3.57
CA GLN A 356 10.53 -5.99 -4.31
C GLN A 356 9.77 -6.93 -5.27
N LEU A 357 8.46 -7.16 -5.06
CA LEU A 357 7.63 -7.94 -5.98
C LEU A 357 7.65 -7.35 -7.39
N MET A 358 7.76 -6.03 -7.55
CA MET A 358 7.76 -5.34 -8.84
C MET A 358 8.82 -5.91 -9.81
N HIS A 359 9.96 -6.34 -9.29
CA HIS A 359 11.07 -6.88 -10.09
C HIS A 359 10.96 -8.39 -10.35
N ARG A 360 9.98 -9.07 -9.75
CA ARG A 360 9.71 -10.51 -9.94
C ARG A 360 8.52 -10.80 -10.86
N LEU A 361 7.83 -9.76 -11.30
CA LEU A 361 6.70 -9.85 -12.21
C LEU A 361 7.15 -9.65 -13.66
N GLN A 362 6.77 -10.54 -14.57
CA GLN A 362 6.98 -10.39 -16.01
C GLN A 362 5.64 -10.11 -16.70
N LEU A 363 5.53 -8.99 -17.41
CA LEU A 363 4.34 -8.62 -18.16
C LEU A 363 4.64 -8.61 -19.65
N ALA A 364 3.94 -9.43 -20.43
CA ALA A 364 4.05 -9.41 -21.89
C ALA A 364 3.28 -8.22 -22.51
N PRO A 365 3.70 -7.68 -23.67
CA PRO A 365 2.95 -6.65 -24.39
C PRO A 365 1.56 -7.14 -24.80
N ALA A 366 0.54 -6.27 -24.73
CA ALA A 366 -0.87 -6.62 -24.95
C ALA A 366 -1.42 -7.78 -24.09
N SER A 367 -0.77 -8.07 -22.97
CA SER A 367 -1.29 -9.04 -22.01
C SER A 367 -2.33 -8.42 -21.07
N LEU A 368 -3.21 -9.28 -20.58
CA LEU A 368 -4.28 -8.97 -19.65
C LEU A 368 -3.93 -9.47 -18.25
N THR A 369 -4.14 -8.62 -17.26
CA THR A 369 -4.04 -8.95 -15.83
C THR A 369 -5.35 -8.57 -15.17
N VAL A 370 -5.93 -9.45 -14.38
CA VAL A 370 -7.28 -9.27 -13.82
C VAL A 370 -7.18 -9.23 -12.31
N THR A 371 -7.69 -8.15 -11.73
CA THR A 371 -7.84 -8.01 -10.28
C THR A 371 -9.30 -7.74 -9.94
N GLN A 372 -9.79 -8.28 -8.83
CA GLN A 372 -11.13 -8.01 -8.31
C GLN A 372 -11.01 -7.37 -6.93
N TRP A 373 -11.79 -6.32 -6.70
CA TRP A 373 -11.73 -5.49 -5.50
C TRP A 373 -13.11 -5.38 -4.87
N TRP A 374 -13.19 -5.67 -3.57
CA TRP A 374 -14.41 -5.53 -2.78
C TRP A 374 -14.45 -4.17 -2.07
N PRO A 375 -15.63 -3.70 -1.63
CA PRO A 375 -15.77 -2.43 -0.91
C PRO A 375 -14.95 -2.32 0.38
N ASP A 376 -14.64 -3.46 1.01
CA ASP A 376 -13.75 -3.58 2.19
C ASP A 376 -12.25 -3.52 1.84
N GLN A 377 -11.93 -3.14 0.59
CA GLN A 377 -10.59 -3.05 0.01
C GLN A 377 -9.82 -4.36 -0.09
N VAL A 378 -10.47 -5.49 0.15
CA VAL A 378 -9.87 -6.77 -0.17
C VAL A 378 -9.76 -6.90 -1.68
N ALA A 379 -8.61 -7.38 -2.14
CA ALA A 379 -8.36 -7.63 -3.53
C ALA A 379 -7.91 -9.07 -3.78
N VAL A 380 -8.12 -9.56 -5.00
CA VAL A 380 -7.52 -10.80 -5.49
C VAL A 380 -7.00 -10.61 -6.90
N LEU A 381 -5.88 -11.27 -7.20
CA LEU A 381 -5.35 -11.43 -8.53
C LEU A 381 -5.93 -12.71 -9.15
N ARG A 382 -6.80 -12.57 -10.16
CA ARG A 382 -7.43 -13.71 -10.87
C ARG A 382 -6.57 -14.23 -12.00
N THR A 383 -5.90 -13.33 -12.70
CA THR A 383 -5.11 -13.66 -13.88
C THR A 383 -3.94 -12.71 -13.98
N PHE A 384 -2.78 -13.20 -14.38
CA PHE A 384 -1.57 -12.40 -14.53
C PHE A 384 -0.93 -12.61 -15.89
N SER A 385 -0.75 -11.53 -16.63
CA SER A 385 -0.09 -11.49 -17.95
C SER A 385 -0.59 -12.55 -18.96
N HIS A 386 -1.90 -12.79 -19.03
CA HIS A 386 -2.49 -13.65 -20.07
C HIS A 386 -2.38 -12.99 -21.44
N GLU A 387 -1.85 -13.72 -22.43
CA GLU A 387 -1.77 -13.26 -23.83
C GLU A 387 -2.90 -13.94 -24.64
N PRO A 388 -3.92 -13.18 -25.06
CA PRO A 388 -4.98 -13.73 -25.89
C PRO A 388 -4.45 -14.19 -27.25
N GLU A 389 -4.88 -15.39 -27.67
CA GLU A 389 -4.47 -16.03 -28.93
C GLU A 389 -4.89 -15.26 -30.19
#